data_AF-F3GQ17-F1
#
_entry.id   AF-F3GQ17-F1
#
_cell.length_a   1.000
_cell.length_b   1.000
_cell.length_c   1.000
_cell.angle_alpha   90.00
_cell.angle_beta   90.00
_cell.angle_gamma   90.00
#
_symmetry.space_group_name_H-M   'P 1'
#
loop_
_entity.id
_entity.type
_entity.pdbx_description
1 polymer ?
#
loop_
_entity_poly.entity_id
_entity_poly.type
_entity_poly.pdbx_seq_one_letter_code
_entity_poly.pdbx_strand_id
1 'polypeptide(L)' 'MHVSYRPITLADTQNPISPIGEAIPDLSWYVLDADFNPVAQGCSGELHIGHAGLARG' A
#
# COMPACT_ATOMS: atom_id res chain seq x y z
N MET A 1 6.16 -11.74 -4.28
CA MET A 1 6.61 -10.88 -3.15
C MET A 1 5.39 -10.17 -2.58
N HIS A 2 5.24 -10.09 -1.26
CA HIS A 2 4.15 -9.36 -0.60
C HIS A 2 4.74 -8.14 0.12
N VAL A 3 4.02 -7.01 0.10
CA VAL A 3 4.48 -5.73 0.71
C VAL A 3 3.48 -5.14 1.70
N SER A 4 2.25 -5.64 1.70
CA SER A 4 1.19 -5.23 2.61
C SER A 4 0.49 -6.45 3.21
N TYR A 5 -0.17 -6.24 4.33
CA TYR A 5 -1.00 -7.24 4.97
C TYR A 5 -2.29 -6.63 5.53
N ARG A 6 -3.31 -7.48 5.63
CA ARG A 6 -4.59 -7.16 6.28
C ARG A 6 -5.08 -8.41 7.01
N PRO A 7 -5.32 -8.36 8.32
CA PRO A 7 -6.04 -9.43 9.01
C PRO A 7 -7.46 -9.56 8.44
N ILE A 8 -7.87 -10.78 8.09
CA ILE A 8 -9.23 -11.03 7.60
C ILE A 8 -10.21 -10.98 8.77
N THR A 9 -11.29 -10.24 8.58
CA THR A 9 -12.37 -10.04 9.55
C THR A 9 -13.72 -10.36 8.91
N LEU A 10 -14.75 -10.55 9.74
CA LEU A 10 -16.12 -10.71 9.23
C LEU A 10 -16.60 -9.51 8.41
N ALA A 11 -16.11 -8.29 8.70
CA ALA A 11 -16.46 -7.10 7.94
C ALA A 11 -16.04 -7.18 6.47
N ASP A 12 -14.97 -7.92 6.15
CA ASP A 12 -14.50 -8.09 4.77
C ASP A 12 -15.49 -8.94 3.94
N THR A 13 -16.36 -9.73 4.57
CA THR A 13 -17.43 -10.47 3.87
C THR A 13 -18.59 -9.59 3.41
N GLN A 14 -18.67 -8.37 3.93
CA GLN A 14 -19.76 -7.43 3.66
C GLN A 14 -19.43 -6.43 2.55
N ASN A 15 -18.19 -6.45 2.05
CA ASN A 15 -17.73 -5.57 0.98
C ASN A 15 -17.17 -6.40 -0.18
N PRO A 16 -17.64 -6.19 -1.43
CA PRO A 16 -17.06 -6.86 -2.58
C PRO A 16 -15.61 -6.45 -2.90
N ILE A 17 -15.12 -5.36 -2.29
CA ILE A 17 -13.75 -4.85 -2.47
C ILE A 17 -12.83 -5.46 -1.40
N SER A 18 -11.66 -5.93 -1.83
CA SER A 18 -10.60 -6.43 -0.96
C SER A 18 -9.48 -5.37 -0.84
N PRO A 19 -9.46 -4.54 0.21
CA PRO A 19 -8.41 -3.56 0.41
C PRO A 19 -7.08 -4.24 0.78
N ILE A 20 -5.97 -3.70 0.28
CA ILE A 20 -4.62 -4.28 0.40
C ILE A 20 -4.02 -4.17 1.82
N GLY A 21 -4.62 -3.40 2.71
CA GLY A 21 -4.24 -3.31 4.13
C GLY A 21 -3.21 -2.23 4.44
N GLU A 22 -2.19 -2.59 5.21
CA GLU A 22 -1.10 -1.71 5.65
C GLU A 22 0.26 -2.29 5.26
N ALA A 23 1.29 -1.44 5.21
CA ALA A 23 2.65 -1.88 4.90
C ALA A 23 3.14 -2.90 5.94
N ILE A 24 3.86 -3.93 5.49
CA ILE A 24 4.57 -4.85 6.39
C ILE A 24 5.64 -4.06 7.17
N PRO A 25 5.89 -4.36 8.45
CA PRO A 25 6.96 -3.70 9.21
C PRO A 25 8.28 -3.77 8.45
N ASP A 26 9.03 -2.68 8.40
CA ASP A 26 10.26 -2.45 7.59
C ASP A 26 10.06 -2.00 6.14
N LEU A 27 8.82 -1.97 5.65
CA LEU A 27 8.42 -1.36 4.40
C LEU A 27 7.66 -0.05 4.64
N SER A 28 7.72 0.81 3.63
CA SER A 28 6.93 2.03 3.54
C SER A 28 6.30 2.12 2.16
N TRP A 29 5.20 2.85 2.04
CA TRP A 29 4.57 3.09 0.76
C TRP A 29 4.13 4.54 0.59
N TYR A 30 4.09 4.99 -0.65
CA TYR A 30 3.65 6.33 -1.01
C TYR A 30 2.81 6.25 -2.28
N VAL A 31 1.75 7.05 -2.35
CA VAL A 31 1.01 7.25 -3.60
C VAL A 31 1.47 8.59 -4.16
N LEU A 32 2.15 8.57 -5.31
CA LEU A 32 2.80 9.74 -5.88
C LEU A 32 2.14 10.16 -7.21
N ASP A 33 2.25 11.45 -7.52
CA ASP A 33 1.97 11.99 -8.85
C ASP A 33 3.17 11.83 -9.81
N ALA A 34 3.01 12.31 -11.05
CA ALA A 34 4.03 12.21 -12.09
C ALA A 34 5.31 13.02 -11.79
N ASP A 35 5.23 13.99 -10.87
CA ASP A 35 6.34 14.81 -10.44
C ASP A 35 6.97 14.27 -9.13
N PHE A 36 6.60 13.04 -8.72
CA PHE A 36 7.04 12.34 -7.50
C PHE A 36 6.64 13.03 -6.19
N ASN A 37 5.55 13.80 -6.17
CA ASN A 37 5.01 14.38 -4.95
C ASN A 37 3.91 13.48 -4.36
N PRO A 38 3.75 13.40 -3.03
CA PRO A 38 2.64 12.68 -2.42
C PRO A 38 1.28 13.27 -2.82
N VAL A 39 0.37 12.43 -3.27
CA VAL A 39 -1.00 12.86 -3.59
C VAL A 39 -1.83 13.06 -2.32
N ALA A 40 -2.84 13.93 -2.40
CA ALA A 40 -3.80 14.11 -1.31
C ALA A 40 -4.63 12.82 -1.07
N GLN A 41 -5.16 12.67 0.15
CA GLN A 41 -5.98 11.53 0.51
C GLN A 41 -7.20 11.40 -0.41
N GLY A 42 -7.42 10.20 -0.97
CA GLY A 42 -8.53 9.92 -1.88
C GLY A 42 -8.24 10.21 -3.36
N CYS A 43 -7.11 10.84 -3.68
CA CYS A 43 -6.64 11.00 -5.06
C CYS A 43 -5.91 9.74 -5.55
N SER A 44 -5.94 9.51 -6.85
CA SER A 44 -5.20 8.42 -7.50
C SER A 44 -3.78 8.84 -7.86
N GLY A 45 -2.85 7.90 -7.79
CA GLY A 45 -1.44 8.07 -8.18
C GLY A 45 -0.75 6.71 -8.26
N GLU A 46 0.56 6.71 -8.50
CA GLU A 46 1.38 5.49 -8.55
C GLU A 46 1.83 5.07 -7.15
N LEU A 47 1.73 3.77 -6.85
CA LEU A 47 2.17 3.21 -5.58
C LEU A 47 3.67 2.89 -5.63
N HIS A 48 4.47 3.57 -4.80
CA HIS A 48 5.88 3.28 -4.62
C HIS A 48 6.15 2.64 -3.26
N ILE A 49 7.09 1.69 -3.22
CA ILE A 49 7.51 0.97 -2.02
C ILE A 49 8.95 1.35 -1.68
N GLY A 50 9.22 1.59 -0.39
CA GLY A 50 10.53 2.00 0.13
C GLY A 50 10.90 1.30 1.43
N HIS A 51 12.06 1.68 1.99
CA HIS A 51 12.66 1.19 3.24
C HIS A 51 13.38 -0.16 3.15
N ALA A 52 13.78 -0.69 4.32
CA ALA A 52 14.78 -1.74 4.49
C ALA A 52 14.35 -3.10 3.93
N GLY A 53 13.05 -3.36 3.77
CA GLY A 53 12.53 -4.62 3.22
C GLY A 53 12.65 -4.78 1.70
N LEU A 54 13.23 -3.81 0.97
CA LEU A 54 13.39 -3.90 -0.49
C LEU A 54 14.47 -4.91 -0.92
N ALA A 55 14.22 -5.60 -2.03
CA ALA A 55 15.22 -6.43 -2.70
C ALA A 55 16.32 -5.57 -3.36
N ARG A 56 17.47 -6.19 -3.67
CA ARG A 56 18.65 -5.52 -4.24
C ARG A 56 18.63 -5.30 -5.76
N GLY A 57 17.68 -5.91 -6.47
CA GLY A 57 17.64 -6.00 -7.93
C GLY A 57 17.77 -7.43 -8.43
#